data_AF-F7YVJ5-F1
#
_entry.id   AF-F7YVJ5-F1
#
_cell.length_a   1.000
_cell.length_b   1.000
_cell.length_c   1.000
_cell.angle_alpha   90.00
_cell.angle_beta   90.00
_cell.angle_gamma   90.00
#
_symmetry.space_group_name_H-M   'P 1'
#
loop_
_entity.id
_entity.type
_entity.pdbx_description
1 polymer ?
#
loop_
_entity_poly.entity_id
_entity_poly.type
_entity_poly.pdbx_seq_one_letter_code
_entity_poly.pdbx_strand_id
1 'polypeptide(L)'
;MKRSEFKNLLQERVLFLDGAYGTEFFKSEYKIDLIEFLNIKEPSAVAKIQKEYILAGADILLINAFSANRLKLRAHGYEERNKHIGSAVKIAKSVANGKLVFGGIFSLCVIDLQKKK
;
A
#
# COMPACT_ATOMS: atom_id res chain seq x y z
N MET A 1 4.08 -16.61 5.81
CA MET A 1 3.61 -16.82 7.18
C MET A 1 2.16 -17.22 7.15
N LYS A 2 1.80 -18.28 7.87
CA LYS A 2 0.42 -18.73 8.09
C LYS A 2 -0.23 -17.91 9.21
N ARG A 3 -1.57 -17.88 9.26
CA ARG A 3 -2.31 -17.15 10.30
C ARG A 3 -1.99 -17.62 11.72
N SER A 4 -1.74 -18.92 11.91
CA SER A 4 -1.37 -19.49 13.22
C SER A 4 -0.02 -18.95 13.72
N GLU A 5 0.99 -18.91 12.85
CA GLU A 5 2.32 -18.36 13.14
C GLU A 5 2.23 -16.88 13.52
N PHE A 6 1.43 -16.10 12.78
CA PHE A 6 1.20 -14.69 13.08
C PHE A 6 0.51 -14.49 14.45
N LYS A 7 -0.48 -15.34 14.78
CA LYS A 7 -1.15 -15.29 16.09
C LYS A 7 -0.18 -15.54 17.24
N ASN A 8 0.73 -16.50 17.09
CA ASN A 8 1.74 -16.79 18.12
C ASN A 8 2.69 -15.60 18.29
N LEU A 9 3.15 -14.99 17.20
CA LEU A 9 4.01 -13.80 17.25
C LEU A 9 3.35 -12.62 17.99
N LEU A 10 2.04 -12.42 17.78
CA LEU A 10 1.26 -11.39 18.50
C LEU A 10 1.11 -11.66 20.00
N GLN A 11 1.26 -12.91 20.45
CA GLN A 11 1.24 -13.26 21.87
C GLN A 11 2.60 -13.03 22.53
N GLU A 12 3.69 -13.09 21.76
CA GLU A 12 5.06 -12.90 22.25
C GLU A 12 5.41 -11.42 22.44
N ARG A 13 4.96 -10.54 21.53
CA ARG A 13 5.24 -9.11 21.60
C ARG A 13 4.26 -8.25 20.81
N VAL A 14 4.24 -6.96 21.13
CA VAL A 14 3.58 -5.93 20.32
C VAL A 14 4.36 -5.74 19.01
N LEU A 15 3.63 -5.61 17.90
CA LEU A 15 4.16 -5.32 16.56
C LEU A 15 3.77 -3.91 16.13
N PHE A 16 4.69 -3.22 15.47
CA PHE A 16 4.44 -1.89 14.91
C PHE A 16 4.08 -1.98 13.42
N LEU A 17 2.96 -1.37 13.05
CA LEU A 17 2.59 -1.13 11.66
C LEU A 17 3.30 0.14 11.15
N ASP A 18 3.48 0.23 9.85
CA ASP A 18 3.94 1.45 9.19
C ASP A 18 2.94 2.62 9.27
N GLY A 19 3.39 3.79 8.79
CA GLY A 19 2.62 5.02 8.75
C GLY A 19 1.90 5.27 7.43
N ALA A 20 1.44 6.50 7.26
CA ALA A 20 0.69 6.91 6.08
C ALA A 20 1.59 7.05 4.83
N TYR A 21 1.11 6.59 3.68
CA TYR A 21 1.85 6.71 2.41
C TYR A 21 1.50 8.01 1.68
N GLY A 22 0.21 8.34 1.62
CA GLY A 22 -0.27 9.52 0.91
C GLY A 22 0.38 10.81 1.41
N THR A 23 0.43 11.01 2.73
CA THR A 23 1.06 12.19 3.34
C THR A 23 2.55 12.30 3.03
N GLU A 24 3.28 11.18 3.02
CA GLU A 24 4.70 11.17 2.70
C GLU A 24 4.98 11.45 1.22
N PHE A 25 4.12 10.97 0.32
CA PHE A 25 4.17 11.37 -1.08
C PHE A 25 3.85 12.85 -1.29
N PHE A 26 2.85 13.39 -0.58
CA PHE A 26 2.52 14.82 -0.62
C PHE A 26 3.68 15.70 -0.14
N LYS A 27 4.39 15.29 0.93
CA LYS A 27 5.61 15.99 1.40
C LYS A 27 6.75 15.94 0.38
N SER A 28 6.81 14.88 -0.41
CA SER A 28 7.81 14.67 -1.46
C SER A 28 7.41 15.27 -2.81
N GLU A 29 6.47 16.23 -2.81
CA GLU A 29 5.96 16.98 -3.96
C GLU A 29 5.24 16.15 -5.06
N TYR A 30 4.85 14.91 -4.77
CA TYR A 30 4.01 14.14 -5.69
C TYR A 30 2.59 14.70 -5.70
N LYS A 31 2.21 15.35 -6.79
CA LYS A 31 0.84 15.78 -7.07
C LYS A 31 0.13 14.71 -7.92
N ILE A 32 -0.28 13.62 -7.27
CA ILE A 32 -0.92 12.48 -7.93
C ILE A 32 -2.26 12.18 -7.26
N ASP A 33 -3.31 12.05 -8.07
CA ASP A 33 -4.68 11.76 -7.60
C ASP A 33 -4.79 10.38 -6.94
N LEU A 34 -3.99 9.42 -7.41
CA LEU A 34 -3.96 8.04 -6.91
C LEU A 34 -2.53 7.50 -6.74
N ILE A 35 -2.07 7.41 -5.49
CA ILE A 35 -0.70 7.00 -5.15
C ILE A 35 -0.36 5.58 -5.60
N GLU A 36 -1.35 4.73 -5.85
CA GLU A 36 -1.19 3.37 -6.38
C GLU A 36 -0.61 3.34 -7.80
N PHE A 37 -0.64 4.46 -8.52
CA PHE A 37 0.02 4.60 -9.82
C PHE A 37 1.54 4.61 -9.72
N LEU A 38 2.07 5.07 -8.58
CA LEU A 38 3.50 5.07 -8.32
C LEU A 38 4.07 3.66 -8.30
N ASN A 39 3.26 2.63 -8.01
CA ASN A 39 3.71 1.23 -8.11
C ASN A 39 4.20 0.85 -9.50
N ILE A 40 3.73 1.53 -10.55
CA ILE A 40 4.11 1.27 -11.94
C ILE A 40 4.99 2.39 -12.48
N LYS A 41 4.58 3.64 -12.27
CA LYS A 41 5.28 4.81 -12.82
C LYS A 41 6.61 5.07 -12.14
N GLU A 42 6.69 4.88 -10.83
CA GLU A 42 7.87 5.23 -10.04
C GLU A 42 8.05 4.32 -8.82
N PRO A 43 8.32 3.02 -9.05
CA PRO A 43 8.40 2.03 -7.98
C PRO A 43 9.51 2.33 -6.96
N SER A 44 10.56 3.05 -7.37
CA SER A 44 11.64 3.52 -6.50
C SER A 44 11.15 4.48 -5.42
N ALA A 45 10.20 5.36 -5.73
CA ALA A 45 9.62 6.29 -4.76
C ALA A 45 8.85 5.55 -3.67
N VAL A 46 8.05 4.55 -4.06
CA VAL A 46 7.33 3.66 -3.13
C VAL A 46 8.32 2.88 -2.26
N ALA A 47 9.36 2.31 -2.87
CA ALA A 47 10.41 1.57 -2.15
C ALA A 47 11.13 2.45 -1.11
N LYS A 48 11.40 3.72 -1.45
CA LYS A 48 12.07 4.67 -0.56
C LYS A 48 11.27 4.89 0.73
N ILE A 49 9.99 5.25 0.63
CA ILE A 49 9.12 5.47 1.80
C ILE A 49 8.98 4.19 2.63
N GLN A 50 8.81 3.04 1.98
CA GLN A 50 8.72 1.75 2.69
C GLN A 50 10.01 1.42 3.45
N LYS A 51 11.16 1.71 2.85
CA LYS A 51 12.47 1.54 3.51
C LYS A 51 12.62 2.48 4.70
N GLU A 52 12.15 3.71 4.60
CA GLU A 52 12.14 4.67 5.73
C GLU A 52 11.31 4.13 6.90
N TYR A 53 10.13 3.54 6.65
CA TYR A 53 9.35 2.88 7.71
C TYR A 53 10.04 1.67 8.34
N ILE A 54 10.72 0.84 7.54
CA ILE A 54 11.52 -0.28 8.06
C ILE A 54 12.66 0.23 8.95
N LEU A 55 13.37 1.28 8.52
CA LEU A 55 14.46 1.89 9.29
C LEU A 55 13.96 2.56 10.57
N ALA A 56 12.72 3.08 10.57
CA ALA A 56 12.06 3.62 11.75
C ALA A 56 11.58 2.54 12.73
N GLY A 57 11.67 1.25 12.37
CA GLY A 57 11.35 0.12 13.25
C GLY A 57 10.01 -0.56 12.98
N ALA A 58 9.36 -0.30 11.84
CA ALA A 58 8.13 -1.02 11.48
C ALA A 58 8.38 -2.53 11.37
N ASP A 59 7.48 -3.32 11.95
CA ASP A 59 7.48 -4.79 11.85
C ASP A 59 6.63 -5.30 10.69
N ILE A 60 5.68 -4.47 10.24
CA ILE A 60 4.71 -4.80 9.20
C ILE A 60 4.63 -3.63 8.23
N LEU A 61 4.85 -3.91 6.94
CA LEU A 61 4.57 -2.99 5.85
C LEU A 61 3.22 -3.30 5.22
N LEU A 62 2.42 -2.27 4.96
CA LEU A 62 1.30 -2.34 4.05
C LEU A 62 1.78 -2.15 2.61
N ILE A 63 1.27 -2.96 1.69
CA ILE A 63 1.47 -2.68 0.27
C ILE A 63 0.74 -1.37 -0.09
N ASN A 64 1.31 -0.58 -1.00
CA ASN A 64 0.67 0.63 -1.54
C ASN A 64 -0.50 0.24 -2.47
N ALA A 65 -1.62 -0.17 -1.88
CA ALA A 65 -2.80 -0.67 -2.62
C ALA A 65 -4.13 -0.28 -1.95
N PHE A 66 -4.12 0.76 -1.11
CA PHE A 66 -5.24 1.16 -0.26
C PHE A 66 -6.55 1.31 -1.05
N SER A 67 -6.46 2.03 -2.17
CA SER A 67 -7.53 2.34 -3.12
C SER A 67 -7.50 1.45 -4.37
N ALA A 68 -6.69 0.39 -4.41
CA ALA A 68 -6.54 -0.52 -5.55
C ALA A 68 -7.73 -1.48 -5.71
N ASN A 69 -8.96 -0.98 -5.59
CA ASN A 69 -10.16 -1.70 -5.95
C ASN A 69 -10.52 -1.44 -7.42
N ARG A 70 -11.28 -2.36 -8.03
CA ARG A 70 -11.58 -2.33 -9.46
C ARG A 70 -12.30 -1.06 -9.90
N LEU A 71 -13.26 -0.57 -9.11
CA LEU A 71 -14.08 0.59 -9.50
C LEU A 71 -13.30 1.90 -9.43
N LYS A 72 -12.51 2.08 -8.37
CA LYS A 72 -11.70 3.30 -8.17
C LYS A 72 -10.56 3.39 -9.17
N LEU A 73 -9.89 2.28 -9.47
CA LEU A 73 -8.87 2.25 -10.52
C LEU A 73 -9.47 2.57 -11.90
N ARG A 74 -10.62 1.98 -12.24
CA ARG A 74 -11.31 2.26 -13.51
C ARG A 74 -11.73 3.73 -13.65
N ALA A 75 -12.23 4.34 -12.57
CA ALA A 75 -12.59 5.75 -12.54
C ALA A 75 -11.40 6.69 -12.83
N HIS A 76 -10.16 6.23 -12.60
CA HIS A 76 -8.93 6.96 -12.90
C HIS A 76 -8.21 6.41 -14.15
N GLY A 77 -8.93 5.72 -15.03
CA GLY A 77 -8.41 5.25 -16.33
C GLY A 77 -7.50 4.02 -16.25
N TYR A 78 -7.50 3.28 -15.15
CA TYR A 78 -6.67 2.08 -14.98
C TYR A 78 -7.50 0.81 -14.84
N GLU A 79 -7.36 -0.10 -15.80
CA GLU A 79 -8.08 -1.37 -15.82
C GLU A 79 -7.25 -2.56 -15.31
N GLU A 80 -5.91 -2.46 -15.36
CA GLU A 80 -4.98 -3.55 -15.01
C GLU A 80 -4.71 -3.68 -13.49
N ARG A 81 -5.77 -3.85 -12.67
CA ARG A 81 -5.66 -3.96 -11.20
C ARG A 81 -4.60 -4.96 -10.72
N ASN A 82 -4.54 -6.14 -11.33
CA ASN A 82 -3.64 -7.20 -10.92
C ASN A 82 -2.17 -6.81 -11.08
N LYS A 83 -1.85 -5.99 -12.08
CA LYS A 83 -0.49 -5.49 -12.32
C LYS A 83 -0.06 -4.49 -11.24
N HIS A 84 -0.94 -3.58 -10.83
CA HIS A 84 -0.68 -2.67 -9.71
C HIS A 84 -0.41 -3.42 -8.42
N ILE A 85 -1.31 -4.35 -8.04
CA ILE A 85 -1.16 -5.12 -6.81
C ILE A 85 0.09 -5.99 -6.86
N GLY A 86 0.34 -6.65 -8.00
CA GLY A 86 1.55 -7.45 -8.20
C GLY A 86 2.82 -6.63 -8.04
N SER A 87 2.84 -5.40 -8.58
CA SER A 87 3.98 -4.49 -8.41
C SER A 87 4.12 -4.03 -6.96
N ALA A 88 3.03 -3.61 -6.32
CA ALA A 88 3.04 -3.18 -4.92
C ALA A 88 3.57 -4.27 -3.97
N VAL A 89 3.19 -5.54 -4.20
CA VAL A 89 3.71 -6.69 -3.45
C VAL A 89 5.20 -6.90 -3.70
N LYS A 90 5.67 -6.80 -4.96
CA LYS A 90 7.09 -6.94 -5.30
C LYS A 90 7.94 -5.87 -4.62
N ILE A 91 7.49 -4.62 -4.64
CA ILE A 91 8.17 -3.48 -4.00
C ILE A 91 8.26 -3.71 -2.49
N ALA A 92 7.14 -3.99 -1.83
CA ALA A 92 7.15 -4.20 -0.37
C ALA A 92 8.06 -5.37 0.03
N LYS A 93 8.02 -6.48 -0.72
CA LYS A 93 8.89 -7.64 -0.46
C LYS A 93 10.38 -7.34 -0.68
N SER A 94 10.73 -6.46 -1.61
CA SER A 94 12.14 -6.14 -1.88
C SER A 94 12.78 -5.32 -0.75
N VAL A 95 11.99 -4.58 0.03
CA VAL A 95 12.49 -3.71 1.11
C VAL A 95 12.17 -4.21 2.52
N ALA A 96 11.24 -5.17 2.67
CA ALA A 96 10.79 -5.64 3.98
C ALA A 96 11.90 -6.25 4.84
N ASN A 97 13.00 -6.76 4.26
CA ASN A 97 14.16 -7.27 5.00
C ASN A 97 13.80 -8.23 6.17
N GLY A 98 12.95 -9.22 5.90
CA GLY A 98 12.48 -10.19 6.89
C GLY A 98 11.29 -9.74 7.76
N LYS A 99 10.84 -8.48 7.61
CA LYS A 99 9.59 -7.98 8.20
C LYS A 99 8.36 -8.48 7.43
N LEU A 100 7.18 -8.34 8.05
CA LEU A 100 5.93 -8.81 7.46
C LEU A 100 5.43 -7.84 6.39
N VAL A 101 4.74 -8.38 5.38
CA VAL A 101 4.11 -7.60 4.30
C VAL A 101 2.64 -7.96 4.22
N PHE A 102 1.77 -6.98 4.43
CA PHE A 102 0.33 -7.13 4.51
C PHE A 102 -0.38 -6.47 3.32
N GLY A 103 -1.45 -7.12 2.86
CA GLY A 103 -2.35 -6.57 1.85
C GLY A 103 -3.33 -5.60 2.50
N GLY A 104 -3.19 -4.29 2.25
CA GLY A 104 -4.15 -3.28 2.68
C GLY A 104 -5.13 -2.94 1.55
N ILE A 105 -6.37 -3.45 1.62
CA ILE A 105 -7.45 -3.07 0.69
C ILE A 105 -8.56 -2.48 1.53
N PHE A 106 -8.89 -1.22 1.28
CA PHE A 106 -9.82 -0.46 2.10
C PHE A 106 -11.11 -0.12 1.35
N SER A 107 -12.03 0.52 2.07
CA SER A 107 -13.39 0.78 1.62
C SER A 107 -13.45 1.39 0.21
N LEU A 108 -14.46 0.93 -0.51
CA LEU A 108 -14.74 1.32 -1.89
C LEU A 108 -15.06 2.81 -2.04
N CYS A 109 -15.61 3.44 -0.98
CA CYS A 109 -16.14 4.80 -0.95
C CYS A 109 -16.79 5.19 -2.29
N VAL A 110 -17.85 4.46 -2.69
CA VAL A 110 -18.68 4.85 -3.84
C VAL A 110 -19.55 6.00 -3.39
N ILE A 111 -19.15 7.21 -3.76
CA ILE A 111 -20.11 8.30 -3.86
C ILE A 111 -20.81 8.08 -5.18
N ASP A 112 -22.13 7.91 -5.15
CA ASP A 112 -22.96 7.69 -6.33
C ASP A 112 -22.94 8.94 -7.23
N LEU A 113 -21.90 9.06 -8.05
CA LEU A 113 -21.68 10.16 -9.00
C LEU A 113 -22.71 10.15 -10.15
N GLN A 114 -23.63 9.18 -10.19
CA GLN A 114 -24.76 9.16 -11.13
C GLN A 114 -25.90 10.09 -10.73
N LYS A 115 -25.83 10.79 -9.59
CA LYS A 115 -26.72 11.91 -9.27
C LYS A 115 -26.11 13.26 -9.69
N LYS A 116 -25.73 13.40 -10.96
CA LYS A 116 -25.79 14.72 -11.61
C LYS A 116 -27.16 14.80 -12.28
N LYS A 117 -28.12 15.40 -11.57
CA LYS A 117 -29.34 15.93 -12.20
C LYS A 117 -28.96 17.10 -13.11
#